data_AF-A0A150HCS0-F1
#
_entry.id   AF-A0A150HCS0-F1
#
_cell.length_a   1.000
_cell.length_b   1.000
_cell.length_c   1.000
_cell.angle_alpha   90.00
_cell.angle_beta   90.00
_cell.angle_gamma   90.00
#
_symmetry.space_group_name_H-M   'P 1'
#
loop_
_entity.id
_entity.type
_entity.pdbx_description
1 polymer ?
#
loop_
_entity_poly.entity_id
_entity_poly.type
_entity_poly.pdbx_seq_one_letter_code
_entity_poly.pdbx_strand_id
1 'polypeptide(L)'
;MQGGVRVKHQAENLGQGFRRFPVIIPVAEREFSIFVNSGVLNGTREYRSYERYEHMRQDLELLARRCKAIRDTAERERVRCEIEARTVAPIVKQHDRIARPELDAIDGHDLFAEFAGVGQPIQPSAEEIAVAEEAAKRDREIVEEQQRKRLAELEEHNRELKLCTCSTPQSGTYARHGDDCPALSEEERKRRADAKRKALEAKVERLRANGGLLVAGGVR
;
A
#
# COMPACT_ATOMS: atom_id res chain seq x y z
N MET A 1 -15.08 -28.10 28.15
CA MET A 1 -14.02 -27.07 28.31
C MET A 1 -13.76 -26.48 26.94
N GLN A 2 -14.26 -25.27 26.68
CA GLN A 2 -14.04 -24.57 25.40
C GLN A 2 -12.59 -24.10 25.33
N GLY A 3 -11.86 -24.54 24.31
CA GLY A 3 -10.46 -24.18 24.08
C GLY A 3 -10.33 -22.69 23.78
N GLY A 4 -9.36 -22.04 24.45
CA GLY A 4 -9.06 -20.63 24.24
C GLY A 4 -8.60 -20.34 22.81
N VAL A 5 -9.24 -19.38 22.16
CA VAL A 5 -8.86 -18.89 20.83
C VAL A 5 -7.57 -18.07 20.95
N ARG A 6 -6.54 -18.47 20.21
CA ARG A 6 -5.26 -17.75 20.15
C ARG A 6 -5.40 -16.58 19.18
N VAL A 7 -5.66 -15.38 19.70
CA VAL A 7 -5.66 -14.15 18.90
C VAL A 7 -4.21 -13.69 18.73
N LYS A 8 -3.70 -13.72 17.49
CA LYS A 8 -2.43 -13.11 17.11
C LYS A 8 -2.72 -11.74 16.52
N HIS A 9 -2.32 -10.67 17.22
CA HIS A 9 -2.28 -9.34 16.63
C HIS A 9 -0.95 -9.18 15.86
N GLN A 10 -1.03 -8.83 14.57
CA GLN A 10 0.12 -8.25 13.88
C GLN A 10 0.39 -6.87 14.49
N ALA A 11 1.66 -6.61 14.77
CA ALA A 11 2.10 -5.42 15.49
C ALA A 11 1.50 -4.15 14.88
N GLU A 12 0.89 -3.33 15.73
CA GLU A 12 0.59 -1.94 15.42
C GLU A 12 1.85 -1.29 14.84
N ASN A 13 1.65 -0.52 13.77
CA ASN A 13 2.70 0.19 13.03
C ASN A 13 3.75 0.75 14.01
N LEU A 14 5.04 0.37 13.88
CA LEU A 14 6.09 0.67 14.86
C LEU A 14 6.13 2.15 15.30
N GLY A 15 5.81 3.07 14.39
CA GLY A 15 5.69 4.50 14.68
C GLY A 15 4.60 4.87 15.69
N GLN A 16 3.49 4.11 15.75
CA GLN A 16 2.47 4.27 16.80
C GLN A 16 2.93 3.71 18.14
N GLY A 17 3.75 2.65 18.15
CA GLY A 17 4.28 2.05 19.37
C GLY A 17 5.21 3.00 20.14
N PHE A 18 6.14 3.67 19.45
CA PHE A 18 7.10 4.57 20.11
C PHE A 18 6.46 5.82 20.73
N ARG A 19 5.34 6.30 20.18
CA ARG A 19 4.57 7.41 20.78
C ARG A 19 3.97 7.04 22.16
N ARG A 20 3.78 5.75 22.45
CA ARG A 20 3.17 5.28 23.71
C ARG A 20 4.16 5.20 24.86
N PHE A 21 5.46 5.28 24.60
CA PHE A 21 6.52 5.20 25.61
C PHE A 21 7.34 6.49 25.61
N PRO A 22 6.80 7.59 26.17
CA PRO A 22 7.47 8.89 26.20
C PRO A 22 8.68 8.90 27.15
N VAL A 23 8.68 8.06 28.18
CA VAL A 23 9.79 7.89 29.14
C VAL A 23 10.09 6.40 29.32
N ILE A 24 11.36 6.02 29.28
CA ILE A 24 11.85 4.68 29.59
C ILE A 24 12.90 4.80 30.69
N ILE A 25 12.81 3.96 31.72
CA ILE A 25 13.72 4.00 32.89
C ILE A 25 14.40 2.64 33.00
N PRO A 26 15.55 2.42 32.33
CA PRO A 26 16.35 1.23 32.60
C PRO A 26 16.98 1.34 34.00
N VAL A 27 16.80 0.29 34.78
CA VAL A 27 17.36 0.15 36.12
C VAL A 27 18.42 -0.93 36.09
N ALA A 28 19.62 -0.60 36.57
CA ALA A 28 20.75 -1.52 36.73
C ALA A 28 21.09 -1.66 38.21
N GLU A 29 22.14 -2.44 38.52
CA GLU A 29 22.59 -2.59 39.89
C GLU A 29 23.15 -1.25 40.39
N ARG A 30 22.52 -0.70 41.43
CA ARG A 30 22.92 0.54 42.11
C ARG A 30 22.79 1.84 41.31
N GLU A 31 22.24 1.78 40.10
CA GLU A 31 22.01 2.95 39.25
C GLU A 31 20.78 2.80 38.35
N PHE A 32 20.29 3.92 37.84
CA PHE A 32 19.27 3.96 36.80
C PHE A 32 19.57 5.06 35.79
N SER A 33 18.96 4.96 34.62
CA SER A 33 18.96 6.02 33.61
C SER A 33 17.53 6.40 33.23
N ILE A 34 17.36 7.54 32.57
CA ILE A 34 16.07 8.00 32.08
C ILE A 34 16.24 8.34 30.60
N PHE A 35 15.42 7.71 29.75
CA PHE A 35 15.37 8.00 28.32
C PHE A 35 14.05 8.70 28.01
N VAL A 36 14.12 9.91 27.46
CA VAL A 36 12.97 10.74 27.11
C VAL A 36 12.83 10.82 25.59
N ASN A 37 11.65 10.51 25.06
CA ASN A 37 11.42 10.49 23.61
C ASN A 37 11.49 11.91 23.01
N SER A 38 12.41 12.15 22.07
CA SER A 38 12.64 13.47 21.48
C SER A 38 11.43 13.97 20.67
N GLY A 39 10.74 13.08 19.96
CA GLY A 39 9.54 13.45 19.21
C GLY A 39 8.41 13.93 20.11
N VAL A 40 8.22 13.30 21.27
CA VAL A 40 7.23 13.75 22.26
C VAL A 40 7.64 15.07 22.89
N LEU A 41 8.91 15.21 23.28
CA LEU A 41 9.42 16.42 23.92
C LEU A 41 9.31 17.66 23.03
N ASN A 42 9.65 17.51 21.74
CA ASN A 42 9.70 18.63 20.79
C ASN A 42 8.42 18.77 19.94
N GLY A 43 7.40 17.94 20.17
CA GLY A 43 6.17 17.93 19.36
C GLY A 43 6.38 17.50 17.90
N THR A 44 7.46 16.77 17.59
CA THR A 44 7.81 16.33 16.24
C THR A 44 7.45 14.86 15.99
N ARG A 45 7.64 14.38 14.75
CA ARG A 45 7.43 12.97 14.38
C ARG A 45 8.65 12.07 14.65
N GLU A 46 9.65 12.56 15.37
CA GLU A 46 10.93 11.89 15.61
C GLU A 46 10.87 10.90 16.78
N TYR A 47 9.93 9.96 16.74
CA TYR A 47 9.69 9.03 17.85
C TYR A 47 10.76 7.94 18.03
N ARG A 48 11.78 7.89 17.17
CA ARG A 48 12.87 6.90 17.25
C ARG A 48 14.07 7.40 18.04
N SER A 49 14.10 8.69 18.40
CA SER A 49 15.20 9.31 19.15
C SER A 49 14.83 9.47 20.61
N TYR A 50 15.82 9.29 21.49
CA TYR A 50 15.68 9.48 22.92
C TYR A 50 16.82 10.36 23.47
N GLU A 51 16.49 11.38 24.24
CA GLU A 51 17.42 12.07 25.12
C GLU A 51 17.73 11.18 26.33
N ARG A 52 19.01 10.98 26.63
CA ARG A 52 19.47 10.03 27.66
C ARG A 52 20.04 10.80 28.84
N TYR A 53 19.52 10.53 30.04
CA TYR A 53 20.05 10.99 31.31
C TYR A 53 20.55 9.77 32.08
N GLU A 54 21.85 9.55 32.06
CA GLU A 54 22.44 8.27 32.47
C GLU A 54 23.10 8.32 33.85
N HIS A 55 23.32 7.13 34.41
CA HIS A 55 24.16 6.90 35.60
C HIS A 55 23.69 7.65 36.87
N MET A 56 22.39 7.66 37.13
CA MET A 56 21.84 8.17 38.38
C MET A 56 21.99 7.12 39.48
N ARG A 57 22.68 7.47 40.56
CA ARG A 57 22.91 6.55 41.69
C ARG A 57 21.60 6.24 42.43
N GLN A 58 21.37 4.96 42.70
CA GLN A 58 20.21 4.47 43.46
C GLN A 58 20.54 3.14 44.13
N ASP A 59 20.50 3.07 45.45
CA ASP A 59 20.78 1.83 46.19
C ASP A 59 19.67 1.57 47.21
N LEU A 60 18.53 1.08 46.72
CA LEU A 60 17.34 0.85 47.55
C LEU A 60 17.55 -0.30 48.55
N GLU A 61 18.39 -1.27 48.21
CA GLU A 61 18.70 -2.37 49.12
C GLU A 61 19.49 -1.86 50.32
N LEU A 62 20.56 -1.10 50.10
CA LEU A 62 21.34 -0.50 51.18
C LEU A 62 20.48 0.46 52.02
N LEU A 63 19.64 1.26 51.37
CA LEU A 63 18.68 2.12 52.06
C LEU A 63 17.77 1.31 53.00
N ALA A 64 17.11 0.27 52.47
CA ALA A 64 16.21 -0.57 53.26
C ALA A 64 16.94 -1.25 54.43
N ARG A 65 18.17 -1.75 54.20
CA ARG A 65 19.01 -2.35 55.25
C ARG A 65 19.36 -1.32 56.34
N ARG A 66 19.77 -0.10 55.96
CA ARG A 66 20.17 0.96 56.90
C ARG A 66 18.99 1.52 57.68
N CYS A 67 17.83 1.70 57.05
CA CYS A 67 16.62 2.17 57.73
C CYS A 67 16.18 1.24 58.88
N LYS A 68 16.45 -0.08 58.81
CA LYS A 68 16.16 -1.02 59.91
C LYS A 68 16.92 -0.69 61.21
N ALA A 69 18.05 0.01 61.13
CA ALA A 69 18.80 0.43 62.31
C ALA A 69 18.11 1.57 63.10
N ILE A 70 17.18 2.30 62.47
CA ILE A 70 16.41 3.37 63.13
C ILE A 70 15.32 2.72 63.97
N ARG A 71 15.39 2.84 65.31
CA ARG A 71 14.45 2.18 66.23
C ARG A 71 13.05 2.80 66.19
N ASP A 72 12.97 4.12 66.10
CA ASP A 72 11.69 4.82 65.97
C ASP A 72 11.09 4.58 64.57
N THR A 73 9.87 4.06 64.54
CA THR A 73 9.14 3.76 63.30
C THR A 73 8.79 5.03 62.54
N ALA A 74 8.37 6.09 63.24
CA ALA A 74 7.97 7.34 62.59
C ALA A 74 9.18 8.01 61.91
N GLU A 75 10.31 8.09 62.61
CA GLU A 75 11.55 8.60 62.03
C GLU A 75 12.06 7.73 60.88
N ARG A 76 11.96 6.40 61.00
CA ARG A 76 12.37 5.48 59.93
C ARG A 76 11.58 5.73 58.64
N GLU A 77 10.28 5.91 58.75
CA GLU A 77 9.41 6.20 57.60
C GLU A 77 9.73 7.57 57.00
N ARG A 78 9.88 8.60 57.82
CA ARG A 78 10.26 9.96 57.35
C ARG A 78 11.55 9.93 56.53
N VAL A 79 12.63 9.37 57.09
CA VAL A 79 13.95 9.30 56.43
C VAL A 79 13.88 8.50 55.13
N ARG A 80 13.17 7.36 55.13
CA ARG A 80 13.01 6.54 53.92
C ARG A 80 12.28 7.32 52.83
N CYS A 81 11.14 7.91 53.15
CA CYS A 81 10.34 8.69 52.21
C CYS A 81 11.12 9.87 51.61
N GLU A 82 11.92 10.57 52.42
CA GLU A 82 12.73 11.69 51.93
C GLU A 82 13.81 11.24 50.94
N ILE A 83 14.51 10.13 51.22
CA ILE A 83 15.55 9.60 50.32
C ILE A 83 14.92 9.03 49.04
N GLU A 84 13.80 8.32 49.15
CA GLU A 84 13.04 7.83 47.99
C GLU A 84 12.56 8.99 47.12
N ALA A 85 12.04 10.07 47.72
CA ALA A 85 11.64 11.28 47.01
C ALA A 85 12.79 11.90 46.23
N ARG A 86 13.98 12.00 46.82
CA ARG A 86 15.19 12.47 46.12
C ARG A 86 15.61 11.55 44.97
N THR A 87 15.42 10.24 45.14
CA THR A 87 15.75 9.24 44.10
C THR A 87 14.82 9.38 42.90
N VAL A 88 13.53 9.64 43.11
CA VAL A 88 12.55 9.81 42.01
C VAL A 88 12.46 11.23 41.45
N ALA A 89 12.98 12.24 42.16
CA ALA A 89 12.98 13.63 41.72
C ALA A 89 13.43 13.86 40.26
N PRO A 90 14.54 13.26 39.76
CA PRO A 90 14.92 13.43 38.36
C PRO A 90 13.90 12.83 37.38
N ILE A 91 13.20 11.75 37.75
CA ILE A 91 12.14 11.15 36.92
C ILE A 91 10.96 12.11 36.82
N VAL A 92 10.53 12.68 37.96
CA VAL A 92 9.45 13.66 38.01
C VAL A 92 9.80 14.90 37.18
N LYS A 93 11.04 15.39 37.27
CA LYS A 93 11.51 16.50 36.44
C LYS A 93 11.35 16.23 34.94
N GLN A 94 11.71 15.03 34.47
CA GLN A 94 11.54 14.67 33.06
C GLN A 94 10.08 14.47 32.66
N HIS A 95 9.27 13.89 33.55
CA HIS A 95 7.82 13.79 33.35
C HIS A 95 7.19 15.18 33.17
N ASP A 96 7.54 16.14 34.03
CA ASP A 96 6.93 17.47 34.02
C ASP A 96 7.30 18.25 32.75
N ARG A 97 8.53 18.10 32.23
CA ARG A 97 8.92 18.65 30.92
C ARG A 97 8.03 18.18 29.77
N ILE A 98 7.53 16.95 29.84
CA ILE A 98 6.66 16.36 28.81
C ILE A 98 5.20 16.76 29.04
N ALA A 99 4.72 16.68 30.28
CA ALA A 99 3.33 16.93 30.62
C ALA A 99 2.97 18.42 30.61
N ARG A 100 3.97 19.28 30.84
CA ARG A 100 3.85 20.74 30.94
C ARG A 100 5.01 21.37 30.17
N PRO A 101 4.99 21.34 28.83
CA PRO A 101 6.01 22.03 28.06
C PRO A 101 5.99 23.51 28.46
N GLU A 102 7.18 24.07 28.71
CA GLU A 102 7.36 25.51 28.84
C GLU A 102 7.08 26.10 27.46
N LEU A 103 5.87 26.60 27.26
CA LEU A 103 5.49 27.30 26.04
C LEU A 103 5.87 28.77 26.21
N ASP A 104 6.50 29.33 25.19
CA ASP A 104 6.73 30.77 25.14
C ASP A 104 5.38 31.51 25.18
N ALA A 105 5.38 32.67 25.82
CA ALA A 105 4.23 33.56 25.79
C ALA A 105 4.02 34.04 24.34
N ILE A 106 2.93 33.59 23.71
CA ILE A 106 2.52 34.03 22.38
C ILE A 106 1.58 35.23 22.54
N ASP A 107 1.83 36.30 21.79
CA ASP A 107 0.90 37.42 21.71
C ASP A 107 -0.36 37.03 20.92
N GLY A 108 -1.53 37.47 21.40
CA GLY A 108 -2.81 37.10 20.80
C GLY A 108 -2.94 37.59 19.35
N HIS A 109 -2.36 38.74 19.01
CA HIS A 109 -2.40 39.28 17.65
C HIS A 109 -1.61 38.40 16.67
N ASP A 110 -0.44 37.92 17.10
CA ASP A 110 0.39 37.02 16.29
C ASP A 110 -0.32 35.67 16.05
N LEU A 111 -1.02 35.15 17.07
CA LEU A 111 -1.82 33.94 16.92
C LEU A 111 -2.99 34.15 15.95
N PHE A 112 -3.69 35.29 16.02
CA PHE A 112 -4.74 35.59 15.03
C PHE A 112 -4.20 35.71 13.61
N ALA A 113 -2.99 36.25 13.44
CA ALA A 113 -2.33 36.35 12.13
C ALA A 113 -1.95 34.97 11.58
N GLU A 114 -1.40 34.07 12.42
CA GLU A 114 -1.06 32.69 12.03
C GLU A 114 -2.28 31.90 11.55
N PHE A 115 -3.42 32.10 12.21
CA PHE A 115 -4.67 31.39 11.90
C PHE A 115 -5.63 32.17 10.98
N ALA A 116 -5.17 33.24 10.33
CA ALA A 116 -6.03 34.06 9.46
C ALA A 116 -6.63 33.27 8.26
N GLY A 117 -5.97 32.20 7.82
CA GLY A 117 -6.44 31.34 6.74
C GLY A 117 -7.41 30.24 7.15
N VAL A 118 -7.75 30.10 8.44
CA VAL A 118 -8.65 29.04 8.91
C VAL A 118 -10.04 29.20 8.30
N GLY A 119 -10.55 28.11 7.72
CA GLY A 119 -11.88 28.09 7.11
C GLY A 119 -11.92 28.68 5.69
N GLN A 120 -10.81 29.17 5.15
CA GLN A 120 -10.72 29.57 3.75
C GLN A 120 -10.42 28.35 2.85
N PRO A 121 -10.88 28.36 1.58
CA PRO A 121 -10.50 27.34 0.61
C PRO A 121 -8.99 27.36 0.42
N ILE A 122 -8.35 26.20 0.50
CA ILE A 122 -6.94 26.05 0.11
C ILE A 122 -6.90 26.26 -1.40
N GLN A 123 -6.42 27.43 -1.83
CA GLN A 123 -6.16 27.65 -3.24
C GLN A 123 -4.94 26.81 -3.61
N PRO A 124 -5.04 25.93 -4.62
CA PRO A 124 -3.88 25.19 -5.10
C PRO A 124 -2.82 26.20 -5.56
N SER A 125 -1.57 25.89 -5.26
CA SER A 125 -0.44 26.69 -5.68
C SER A 125 -0.35 26.76 -7.22
N ALA A 126 0.32 27.77 -7.75
CA ALA A 126 0.52 27.90 -9.20
C ALA A 126 1.22 26.66 -9.80
N GLU A 127 2.10 26.01 -9.03
CA GLU A 127 2.74 24.75 -9.43
C GLU A 127 1.74 23.58 -9.49
N GLU A 128 0.86 23.44 -8.50
CA GLU A 128 -0.17 22.40 -8.50
C GLU A 128 -1.19 22.58 -9.62
N ILE A 129 -1.55 23.83 -9.93
CA ILE A 129 -2.41 24.18 -11.07
C ILE A 129 -1.72 23.78 -12.38
N ALA A 130 -0.44 24.15 -12.56
CA ALA A 130 0.30 23.81 -13.78
C ALA A 130 0.42 22.28 -13.98
N VAL A 131 0.66 21.52 -12.89
CA VAL A 131 0.70 20.05 -12.95
C VAL A 131 -0.67 19.48 -13.34
N ALA A 132 -1.76 20.02 -12.78
CA ALA A 132 -3.11 19.58 -13.10
C ALA A 132 -3.50 19.91 -14.56
N GLU A 133 -3.10 21.08 -15.07
CA GLU A 133 -3.32 21.49 -16.46
C GLU A 133 -2.55 20.60 -17.43
N GLU A 134 -1.28 20.29 -17.14
CA GLU A 134 -0.46 19.40 -17.98
C GLU A 134 -0.99 17.96 -17.97
N ALA A 135 -1.50 17.48 -16.82
CA ALA A 135 -2.21 16.20 -16.76
C ALA A 135 -3.49 16.21 -17.59
N ALA A 136 -4.31 17.25 -17.46
CA ALA A 136 -5.54 17.40 -18.24
C ALA A 136 -5.28 17.49 -19.74
N LYS A 137 -4.16 18.09 -20.15
CA LYS A 137 -3.74 18.14 -21.55
C LYS A 137 -3.36 16.75 -22.08
N ARG A 138 -2.55 16.01 -21.33
CA ARG A 138 -2.19 14.62 -21.68
C ARG A 138 -3.41 13.71 -21.79
N ASP A 139 -4.36 13.85 -20.87
CA ASP A 139 -5.60 13.07 -20.92
C ASP A 139 -6.43 13.39 -22.17
N ARG A 140 -6.51 14.67 -22.57
CA ARG A 140 -7.17 15.06 -23.83
C ARG A 140 -6.47 14.46 -25.04
N GLU A 141 -5.15 14.52 -25.11
CA GLU A 141 -4.36 13.93 -26.20
C GLU A 141 -4.60 12.41 -26.30
N ILE A 142 -4.65 11.70 -25.18
CA ILE A 142 -4.96 10.27 -25.14
C ILE A 142 -6.39 10.00 -25.66
N VAL A 143 -7.37 10.80 -25.24
CA VAL A 143 -8.76 10.64 -25.69
C VAL A 143 -8.87 10.89 -27.19
N GLU A 144 -8.21 11.92 -27.72
CA GLU A 144 -8.17 12.23 -29.15
C GLU A 144 -7.51 11.10 -29.96
N GLU A 145 -6.39 10.55 -29.48
CA GLU A 145 -5.73 9.43 -30.13
C GLU A 145 -6.63 8.17 -30.15
N GLN A 146 -7.30 7.87 -29.03
CA GLN A 146 -8.26 6.77 -28.94
C GLN A 146 -9.47 6.96 -29.87
N GLN A 147 -9.95 8.20 -30.05
CA GLN A 147 -11.01 8.50 -30.99
C GLN A 147 -10.55 8.27 -32.43
N ARG A 148 -9.33 8.72 -32.79
CA ARG A 148 -8.74 8.50 -34.11
C ARG A 148 -8.56 7.01 -34.42
N LYS A 149 -8.06 6.22 -33.46
CA LYS A 149 -7.93 4.76 -33.62
C LYS A 149 -9.28 4.10 -33.85
N ARG A 150 -10.30 4.44 -33.05
CA ARG A 150 -11.67 3.92 -33.23
C ARG A 150 -12.26 4.26 -34.58
N LEU A 151 -12.05 5.48 -35.07
CA LEU A 151 -12.50 5.88 -36.41
C LEU A 151 -11.79 5.08 -37.51
N ALA A 152 -10.48 4.89 -37.42
CA ALA A 152 -9.72 4.09 -38.37
C ALA A 152 -10.17 2.61 -38.38
N GLU A 153 -10.40 2.01 -37.21
CA GLU A 153 -10.94 0.66 -37.08
C GLU A 153 -12.34 0.55 -37.72
N LEU A 154 -13.22 1.53 -37.50
CA LEU A 154 -14.54 1.58 -38.12
C LEU A 154 -14.46 1.74 -39.64
N GLU A 155 -13.53 2.56 -40.15
CA GLU A 155 -13.31 2.69 -41.59
C GLU A 155 -12.82 1.39 -42.22
N GLU A 156 -11.85 0.71 -41.59
CA GLU A 156 -11.35 -0.59 -42.04
C GLU A 156 -12.48 -1.63 -42.05
N HIS A 157 -13.23 -1.73 -40.96
CA HIS A 157 -14.40 -2.60 -40.85
C HIS A 157 -15.44 -2.32 -41.95
N ASN A 158 -15.71 -1.05 -42.23
CA ASN A 158 -16.62 -0.65 -43.31
C ASN A 158 -16.06 -1.00 -44.70
N ARG A 159 -14.75 -0.92 -44.91
CA ARG A 159 -14.10 -1.36 -46.16
C ARG A 159 -14.24 -2.87 -46.34
N GLU A 160 -13.99 -3.66 -45.30
CA GLU A 160 -14.18 -5.12 -45.33
C GLU A 160 -15.62 -5.51 -45.68
N LEU A 161 -16.60 -4.85 -45.06
CA LEU A 161 -18.02 -5.09 -45.35
C LEU A 161 -18.38 -4.77 -46.81
N LYS A 162 -17.83 -3.69 -47.38
CA LYS A 162 -18.05 -3.30 -48.79
C LYS A 162 -17.46 -4.29 -49.80
N LEU A 163 -16.40 -5.01 -49.43
CA LEU A 163 -15.75 -6.03 -50.29
C LEU A 163 -16.46 -7.39 -50.22
N CYS A 164 -17.35 -7.59 -49.24
CA CYS A 164 -18.04 -8.85 -49.04
C CYS A 164 -19.21 -9.03 -50.01
N THR A 165 -19.28 -10.16 -50.69
CA THR A 165 -20.36 -10.53 -51.62
C THR A 165 -21.35 -11.55 -51.04
N CYS A 166 -21.27 -11.85 -49.74
CA CYS A 166 -22.10 -12.86 -49.09
C CYS A 166 -23.51 -12.32 -48.78
N SER A 167 -24.49 -13.22 -48.69
CA SER A 167 -25.90 -12.87 -48.43
C SER A 167 -26.14 -12.14 -47.10
N THR A 168 -25.27 -12.37 -46.12
CA THR A 168 -25.23 -11.64 -44.84
C THR A 168 -23.79 -11.15 -44.60
N PRO A 169 -23.46 -9.90 -44.99
CA PRO A 169 -22.12 -9.36 -44.81
C PRO A 169 -21.76 -9.29 -43.33
N GLN A 170 -20.68 -9.96 -42.95
CA GLN A 170 -20.13 -9.89 -41.59
C GLN A 170 -18.61 -9.67 -41.67
N SER A 171 -18.13 -8.73 -40.89
CA SER A 171 -16.72 -8.36 -40.70
C SER A 171 -16.06 -9.25 -39.66
N GLY A 172 -14.73 -9.43 -39.77
CA GLY A 172 -13.89 -10.17 -38.83
C GLY A 172 -14.13 -11.69 -38.68
N THR A 173 -15.31 -12.20 -39.05
CA THR A 173 -15.66 -13.62 -38.92
C THR A 173 -15.62 -14.31 -40.28
N TYR A 174 -14.41 -14.69 -40.69
CA TYR A 174 -14.20 -15.37 -41.97
C TYR A 174 -15.12 -16.58 -42.13
N ALA A 175 -15.42 -17.33 -41.07
CA ALA A 175 -16.18 -18.59 -41.08
C ALA A 175 -17.55 -18.57 -41.81
N ARG A 176 -18.17 -17.39 -41.99
CA ARG A 176 -19.47 -17.23 -42.65
C ARG A 176 -19.40 -16.74 -44.10
N HIS A 177 -18.19 -16.46 -44.58
CA HIS A 177 -17.97 -16.09 -45.97
C HIS A 177 -17.93 -17.34 -46.86
N GLY A 178 -18.53 -17.24 -48.05
CA GLY A 178 -18.35 -18.22 -49.11
C GLY A 178 -16.90 -18.28 -49.57
N ASP A 179 -16.45 -19.43 -50.08
CA ASP A 179 -15.03 -19.66 -50.39
C ASP A 179 -14.47 -18.73 -51.48
N ASP A 180 -15.35 -18.24 -52.36
CA ASP A 180 -15.02 -17.29 -53.44
C ASP A 180 -15.20 -15.82 -53.01
N CYS A 181 -15.50 -15.55 -51.73
CA CYS A 181 -15.72 -14.19 -51.27
C CYS A 181 -14.43 -13.36 -51.39
N PRO A 182 -14.47 -12.16 -52.00
CA PRO A 182 -13.31 -11.28 -52.10
C PRO A 182 -12.75 -10.83 -50.75
N ALA A 183 -13.60 -10.78 -49.71
CA ALA A 183 -13.22 -10.44 -48.34
C ALA A 183 -12.40 -11.52 -47.61
N LEU A 184 -12.23 -12.72 -48.18
CA LEU A 184 -11.31 -13.74 -47.65
C LEU A 184 -9.86 -13.44 -48.07
N SER A 185 -8.91 -13.54 -47.14
CA SER A 185 -7.49 -13.52 -47.48
C SER A 185 -7.10 -14.78 -48.26
N GLU A 186 -6.05 -14.71 -49.08
CA GLU A 186 -5.54 -15.88 -49.80
C GLU A 186 -5.08 -17.00 -48.86
N GLU A 187 -4.49 -16.63 -47.73
CA GLU A 187 -4.09 -17.57 -46.67
C GLU A 187 -5.31 -18.31 -46.10
N GLU A 188 -6.42 -17.60 -45.86
CA GLU A 188 -7.65 -18.19 -45.36
C GLU A 188 -8.30 -19.12 -46.39
N ARG A 189 -8.32 -18.72 -47.68
CA ARG A 189 -8.79 -19.58 -48.77
C ARG A 189 -7.99 -20.87 -48.85
N LYS A 190 -6.66 -20.77 -48.78
CA LYS A 190 -5.76 -21.93 -48.80
C LYS A 190 -5.99 -22.85 -47.60
N ARG A 191 -6.11 -22.30 -46.40
CA ARG A 191 -6.41 -23.05 -45.17
C ARG A 191 -7.70 -23.87 -45.29
N ARG A 192 -8.76 -23.29 -45.88
CA ARG A 192 -10.02 -23.98 -46.13
C ARG A 192 -9.90 -25.07 -47.18
N ALA A 193 -9.21 -24.80 -48.27
CA ALA A 193 -8.98 -25.80 -49.32
C ALA A 193 -8.21 -27.02 -48.76
N ASP A 194 -7.18 -26.77 -47.95
CA ASP A 194 -6.40 -27.81 -47.29
C ASP A 194 -7.24 -28.62 -46.28
N ALA A 195 -8.09 -27.94 -45.50
CA ALA A 195 -9.01 -28.61 -44.57
C ALA A 195 -10.04 -29.49 -45.29
N LYS A 196 -10.61 -29.00 -46.41
CA LYS A 196 -11.54 -29.78 -47.25
C LYS A 196 -10.85 -30.99 -47.88
N ARG A 197 -9.63 -30.83 -48.39
CA ARG A 197 -8.83 -31.92 -48.96
C ARG A 197 -8.56 -33.00 -47.91
N LYS A 198 -8.11 -32.60 -46.73
CA LYS A 198 -7.87 -33.52 -45.60
C LYS A 198 -9.14 -34.26 -45.17
N ALA A 199 -10.29 -33.57 -45.12
CA ALA A 199 -11.57 -34.18 -44.79
C ALA A 199 -12.04 -35.18 -45.86
N LEU A 200 -11.81 -34.86 -47.14
CA LEU A 200 -12.11 -35.75 -48.26
C LEU A 200 -11.24 -37.00 -48.22
N GLU A 201 -9.93 -36.85 -48.02
CA GLU A 201 -8.97 -37.96 -47.86
C GLU A 201 -9.41 -38.89 -46.71
N ALA A 202 -9.72 -38.33 -45.54
CA ALA A 202 -10.22 -39.10 -44.40
C ALA A 202 -11.59 -39.77 -44.66
N LYS A 203 -12.42 -39.21 -45.55
CA LYS A 203 -13.68 -39.84 -45.96
C LYS A 203 -13.42 -40.98 -46.96
N VAL A 204 -12.52 -40.79 -47.92
CA VAL A 204 -12.10 -41.82 -48.87
C VAL A 204 -11.45 -43.00 -48.14
N GLU A 205 -10.58 -42.72 -47.17
CA GLU A 205 -9.94 -43.73 -46.33
C GLU A 205 -10.98 -44.54 -45.54
N ARG A 206 -11.96 -43.87 -44.92
CA ARG A 206 -13.10 -44.55 -44.27
C ARG A 206 -13.92 -45.40 -45.24
N LEU A 207 -14.18 -44.92 -46.45
CA LEU A 207 -14.91 -45.68 -47.46
C LEU A 207 -14.13 -46.90 -47.96
N ARG A 208 -12.79 -46.80 -48.08
CA ARG A 208 -11.91 -47.95 -48.39
C ARG A 208 -11.90 -48.97 -47.26
N ALA A 209 -11.80 -48.52 -46.00
CA ALA A 209 -11.80 -49.39 -44.83
C ALA A 209 -13.13 -50.14 -44.65
N ASN A 210 -14.25 -49.51 -45.00
CA ASN A 210 -15.59 -50.10 -44.91
C ASN A 210 -16.02 -50.88 -46.17
N GLY A 211 -15.12 -51.09 -47.15
CA GLY A 211 -15.41 -51.83 -48.38
C GLY A 211 -16.35 -51.12 -49.38
N GLY A 212 -16.67 -49.84 -49.15
CA GLY A 212 -17.57 -49.05 -49.99
C GLY A 212 -16.92 -48.41 -51.22
N LEU A 213 -15.61 -48.57 -51.41
CA LEU A 213 -14.88 -48.09 -52.59
C LEU A 213 -14.15 -49.28 -53.24
N LEU A 214 -14.68 -49.79 -54.35
CA LEU A 214 -14.00 -50.83 -55.14
C LEU A 214 -12.81 -50.20 -55.88
N VAL A 215 -11.60 -50.67 -55.57
CA VAL A 215 -10.39 -50.30 -56.31
C VAL A 215 -10.51 -50.94 -57.69
N ALA A 216 -10.74 -50.12 -58.72
CA ALA A 216 -10.63 -50.57 -60.10
C ALA A 216 -9.15 -50.85 -60.40
N GLY A 217 -8.74 -52.12 -60.26
CA GLY A 217 -7.42 -52.59 -60.67
C GLY A 217 -6.82 -53.60 -59.68
N GLY A 218 -7.11 -54.87 -59.92
CA GLY A 218 -6.49 -55.98 -59.18
C GLY A 218 -6.88 -57.33 -59.77
N VAL A 219 -6.28 -57.66 -60.92
CA VAL A 219 -6.33 -59.00 -61.53
C VAL A 219 -5.52 -59.96 -60.66
N ARG A 220 -6.19 -60.96 -60.07
CA ARG A 220 -5.90 -62.40 -60.19
C ARG A 220 -6.94 -63.21 -59.43
#